data_AF-A0A7C1WB51-F1
#
_entry.id   AF-A0A7C1WB51-F1
#
_cell.length_a   1.000
_cell.length_b   1.000
_cell.length_c   1.000
_cell.angle_alpha   90.00
_cell.angle_beta   90.00
_cell.angle_gamma   90.00
#
_symmetry.space_group_name_H-M   'P 1'
#
loop_
_entity.id
_entity.type
_entity.pdbx_description
1 polymer ?
#
loop_
_entity_poly.entity_id
_entity_poly.type
_entity_poly.pdbx_seq_one_letter_code
_entity_poly.pdbx_strand_id
1 'polypeptide(L)'
;MVGATVHHKFHHLIKIWPKAKFIHILRDGRDVARSNIMMGWAGNMFTGVELWIIAERLWQKLSTQLAPEQHITIRYEELIQNPEKVLTQICDFIGVAFDKAMFDYAQHTTYSLPDPKIVERWRKQLTNYEIQLAESKIATLLTERGYPLSGLPLLKITAWLRWRMYIQNRWRKRLFRIRRYSLGLYLQEVLSRRLHLKSWQKRVKLRISACERQYLK
;
A
#
# COMPACT_ATOMS: atom_id res chain seq x y z
N MET A 1 6.39 1.28 -25.35
CA MET A 1 5.51 0.61 -24.38
C MET A 1 4.80 1.68 -23.56
N VAL A 2 3.46 1.78 -23.66
CA VAL A 2 2.68 2.78 -22.90
C VAL A 2 2.14 2.09 -21.66
N GLY A 3 2.65 2.46 -20.48
CA GLY A 3 2.15 1.98 -19.20
C GLY A 3 1.10 2.92 -18.62
N ALA A 4 0.12 2.39 -17.92
CA ALA A 4 -0.85 3.17 -17.17
C ALA A 4 -0.86 2.72 -15.70
N THR A 5 -0.85 3.66 -14.78
CA THR A 5 -0.99 3.38 -13.34
C THR A 5 -2.42 3.65 -12.91
N VAL A 6 -3.10 2.63 -12.36
CA VAL A 6 -4.49 2.72 -11.91
C VAL A 6 -4.54 2.53 -10.40
N HIS A 7 -4.79 3.60 -9.67
CA HIS A 7 -4.82 3.58 -8.20
C HIS A 7 -6.17 3.19 -7.59
N HIS A 8 -7.25 3.30 -8.37
CA HIS A 8 -8.61 3.10 -7.87
C HIS A 8 -9.47 2.36 -8.88
N LYS A 9 -10.44 1.59 -8.38
CA LYS A 9 -11.44 0.88 -9.19
C LYS A 9 -10.83 -0.02 -10.29
N PHE A 10 -9.65 -0.60 -10.05
CA PHE A 10 -8.97 -1.48 -11.01
C PHE A 10 -9.81 -2.69 -11.46
N HIS A 11 -10.84 -3.08 -10.70
CA HIS A 11 -11.82 -4.10 -11.13
C HIS A 11 -12.57 -3.77 -12.42
N HIS A 12 -12.51 -2.53 -12.94
CA HIS A 12 -13.07 -2.17 -14.24
C HIS A 12 -12.11 -2.41 -15.40
N LEU A 13 -10.84 -2.75 -15.14
CA LEU A 13 -9.84 -2.93 -16.19
C LEU A 13 -10.21 -4.01 -17.19
N ILE A 14 -10.94 -5.04 -16.77
CA ILE A 14 -11.44 -6.09 -17.68
C ILE A 14 -12.38 -5.56 -18.76
N LYS A 15 -13.06 -4.43 -18.53
CA LYS A 15 -13.91 -3.77 -19.54
C LYS A 15 -13.09 -3.05 -20.61
N ILE A 16 -11.88 -2.62 -20.26
CA ILE A 16 -10.98 -1.87 -21.15
C ILE A 16 -10.05 -2.85 -21.87
N TRP A 17 -9.52 -3.83 -21.13
CA TRP A 17 -8.62 -4.87 -21.61
C TRP A 17 -9.17 -6.26 -21.24
N PRO A 18 -10.12 -6.80 -22.02
CA PRO A 18 -10.77 -8.08 -21.72
C PRO A 18 -9.82 -9.29 -21.68
N LYS A 19 -8.68 -9.20 -22.38
CA LYS A 19 -7.67 -10.26 -22.44
C LYS A 19 -6.47 -10.01 -21.50
N ALA A 20 -6.56 -9.02 -20.60
CA ALA A 20 -5.47 -8.74 -19.68
C ALA A 20 -5.22 -9.92 -18.72
N LYS A 21 -3.95 -10.13 -18.40
CA LYS A 21 -3.49 -11.01 -17.32
C LYS A 21 -3.30 -10.19 -16.04
N PHE A 22 -3.68 -10.73 -14.90
CA PHE A 22 -3.64 -10.07 -13.60
C PHE A 22 -2.76 -10.83 -12.62
N ILE A 23 -1.77 -10.15 -12.04
CA ILE A 23 -0.93 -10.70 -10.98
C ILE A 23 -1.35 -10.02 -9.67
N HIS A 24 -1.97 -10.78 -8.77
CA HIS A 24 -2.33 -10.29 -7.44
C HIS A 24 -1.19 -10.57 -6.46
N ILE A 25 -0.55 -9.50 -6.01
CA ILE A 25 0.47 -9.58 -4.96
C ILE A 25 -0.22 -9.44 -3.61
N LEU A 26 -0.42 -10.56 -2.94
CA LEU A 26 -1.03 -10.62 -1.62
C LEU A 26 0.05 -10.40 -0.55
N ARG A 27 -0.17 -9.43 0.32
CA ARG A 27 0.73 -9.09 1.44
C ARG A 27 -0.07 -9.00 2.73
N ASP A 28 0.57 -9.30 3.87
CA ASP A 28 -0.05 -9.15 5.19
C ASP A 28 -0.57 -7.71 5.41
N GLY A 29 -1.88 -7.59 5.68
CA GLY A 29 -2.56 -6.31 5.87
C GLY A 29 -1.98 -5.47 7.01
N ARG A 30 -1.34 -6.09 8.01
CA ARG A 30 -0.67 -5.40 9.13
C ARG A 30 0.61 -4.72 8.67
N ASP A 31 1.42 -5.39 7.85
CA ASP A 31 2.61 -4.78 7.24
C ASP A 31 2.24 -3.68 6.23
N VAL A 32 1.17 -3.88 5.46
CA VAL A 32 0.63 -2.85 4.55
C VAL A 32 0.20 -1.62 5.34
N ALA A 33 -0.54 -1.81 6.44
CA ALA A 33 -0.98 -0.70 7.29
C ALA A 33 0.18 0.06 7.92
N ARG A 34 1.21 -0.65 8.41
CA ARG A 34 2.44 -0.02 8.91
C ARG A 34 3.13 0.80 7.82
N SER A 35 3.24 0.27 6.60
CA SER A 35 3.79 0.99 5.45
C SER A 35 3.01 2.28 5.15
N ASN A 36 1.67 2.19 5.14
CA ASN A 36 0.79 3.34 4.93
C ASN A 36 1.00 4.45 5.98
N ILE A 37 1.30 4.09 7.23
CA ILE A 37 1.61 5.06 8.28
C ILE A 37 2.97 5.72 8.05
N MET A 38 4.00 4.93 7.69
CA MET A 38 5.34 5.45 7.39
C MET A 38 5.35 6.42 6.20
N MET A 39 4.49 6.19 5.21
CA MET A 39 4.30 7.07 4.05
C MET A 39 3.40 8.29 4.35
N GLY A 40 2.85 8.40 5.57
CA GLY A 40 1.92 9.46 5.95
C GLY A 40 0.54 9.36 5.29
N TRP A 41 0.21 8.21 4.71
CA TRP A 41 -1.08 7.94 4.06
C TRP A 41 -2.18 7.63 5.08
N ALA A 42 -1.80 7.07 6.23
CA ALA A 42 -2.64 6.84 7.40
C ALA A 42 -1.95 7.33 8.68
N GLY A 43 -2.73 7.59 9.73
CA GLY A 43 -2.20 8.03 11.02
C GLY A 43 -2.14 6.95 12.09
N ASN A 44 -2.84 5.83 11.91
CA ASN A 44 -2.85 4.72 12.88
C ASN A 44 -3.21 3.41 12.18
N MET A 45 -3.04 2.29 12.88
CA MET A 45 -3.30 0.96 12.33
C MET A 45 -4.77 0.76 11.93
N PHE A 46 -5.72 1.36 12.66
CA PHE A 46 -7.15 1.25 12.34
C PHE A 46 -7.53 1.81 10.95
N THR A 47 -6.89 2.92 10.57
CA THR A 47 -7.09 3.56 9.26
C THR A 47 -6.08 3.07 8.22
N GLY A 48 -4.90 2.62 8.66
CA GLY A 48 -3.84 2.09 7.80
C GLY A 48 -4.25 0.84 7.03
N VAL A 49 -5.13 0.01 7.60
CA VAL A 49 -5.63 -1.21 6.94
C VAL A 49 -6.70 -0.93 5.87
N GLU A 50 -7.25 0.29 5.78
CA GLU A 50 -8.39 0.56 4.89
C GLU A 50 -8.07 0.37 3.40
N LEU A 51 -6.89 0.80 2.96
CA LEU A 51 -6.45 0.63 1.58
C LEU A 51 -6.31 -0.84 1.22
N TRP A 52 -5.83 -1.66 2.17
CA TRP A 52 -5.74 -3.10 1.99
C TRP A 52 -7.13 -3.75 1.89
N ILE A 53 -8.06 -3.39 2.78
CA ILE A 53 -9.45 -3.87 2.70
C ILE A 53 -10.08 -3.53 1.35
N ILE A 54 -9.89 -2.30 0.86
CA ILE A 54 -10.42 -1.85 -0.43
C ILE A 54 -9.79 -2.68 -1.56
N ALA A 55 -8.47 -2.84 -1.56
CA ALA A 55 -7.77 -3.62 -2.59
C ALA A 55 -8.25 -5.07 -2.62
N GLU A 56 -8.31 -5.74 -1.48
CA GLU A 56 -8.72 -7.15 -1.39
C GLU A 56 -10.19 -7.38 -1.75
N ARG A 57 -11.08 -6.43 -1.43
CA ARG A 57 -12.49 -6.50 -1.86
C ARG A 57 -12.66 -6.26 -3.35
N LEU A 58 -11.92 -5.30 -3.91
CA LEU A 58 -11.92 -5.07 -5.35
C LEU A 58 -11.31 -6.25 -6.10
N TRP A 59 -10.26 -6.87 -5.55
CA TRP A 59 -9.69 -8.09 -6.06
C TRP A 59 -10.71 -9.23 -6.04
N GLN A 60 -11.37 -9.46 -4.89
CA GLN A 60 -12.42 -10.48 -4.78
C GLN A 60 -13.51 -10.32 -5.84
N LYS A 61 -13.94 -9.09 -6.12
CA LYS A 61 -14.92 -8.81 -7.16
C LYS A 61 -14.36 -9.06 -8.56
N LEU A 62 -13.13 -8.64 -8.83
CA LEU A 62 -12.51 -8.83 -10.14
C LEU A 62 -12.25 -10.32 -10.41
N SER A 63 -11.67 -11.06 -9.48
CA SER A 63 -11.27 -12.46 -9.67
C SER A 63 -12.43 -13.37 -10.01
N THR A 64 -13.64 -13.09 -9.51
CA THR A 64 -14.87 -13.83 -9.90
C THR A 64 -15.29 -13.65 -11.36
N GLN A 65 -14.70 -12.68 -12.06
CA GLN A 65 -14.99 -12.37 -13.47
C GLN A 65 -13.87 -12.82 -14.41
N LEU A 66 -12.77 -13.35 -13.87
CA LEU A 66 -11.59 -13.73 -14.64
C LEU A 66 -11.58 -15.24 -14.85
N ALA A 67 -11.17 -15.68 -16.05
CA ALA A 67 -10.82 -17.09 -16.24
C ALA A 67 -9.59 -17.47 -15.39
N PRO A 68 -9.44 -18.75 -15.00
CA PRO A 68 -8.28 -19.21 -14.23
C PRO A 68 -6.93 -18.83 -14.85
N GLU A 69 -6.83 -18.82 -16.17
CA GLU A 69 -5.60 -18.52 -16.92
C GLU A 69 -5.31 -17.01 -17.01
N GLN A 70 -6.26 -16.17 -16.61
CA GLN A 70 -6.12 -14.71 -16.62
C GLN A 70 -5.57 -14.17 -15.32
N HIS A 71 -5.37 -14.99 -14.28
CA HIS A 71 -4.81 -14.49 -13.04
C HIS A 71 -4.02 -15.50 -12.24
N ILE A 72 -3.06 -14.97 -11.48
CA ILE A 72 -2.34 -15.70 -10.42
C ILE A 72 -2.30 -14.85 -9.15
N THR A 73 -2.20 -15.52 -8.00
CA THR A 73 -1.93 -14.86 -6.72
C THR A 73 -0.56 -15.27 -6.23
N ILE A 74 0.26 -14.28 -5.89
CA ILE A 74 1.62 -14.44 -5.36
C ILE A 74 1.67 -13.84 -3.96
N ARG A 75 2.24 -14.58 -3.00
CA ARG A 75 2.51 -14.03 -1.67
C ARG A 75 3.74 -13.13 -1.73
N TYR A 76 3.59 -11.90 -1.27
CA TYR A 76 4.69 -10.94 -1.15
C TYR A 76 5.83 -11.51 -0.31
N GLU A 77 5.50 -12.23 0.76
CA GLU A 77 6.51 -12.82 1.66
C GLU A 77 7.38 -13.85 0.92
N GLU A 78 6.78 -14.70 0.08
CA GLU A 78 7.49 -15.67 -0.74
C GLU A 78 8.29 -14.97 -1.86
N LEU A 79 7.75 -13.91 -2.47
CA LEU A 79 8.47 -13.11 -3.46
C LEU A 79 9.75 -12.49 -2.89
N ILE A 80 9.73 -12.04 -1.64
CA ILE A 80 10.92 -11.45 -1.00
C ILE A 80 11.91 -12.54 -0.55
N GLN A 81 11.42 -13.69 -0.08
CA GLN A 81 12.28 -14.78 0.39
C GLN A 81 12.93 -15.57 -0.76
N ASN A 82 12.18 -15.81 -1.83
CA ASN A 82 12.55 -16.66 -2.95
C ASN A 82 12.29 -15.95 -4.30
N PRO A 83 12.92 -14.78 -4.56
CA PRO A 83 12.57 -13.92 -5.69
C PRO A 83 12.75 -14.60 -7.05
N GLU A 84 13.84 -15.34 -7.27
CA GLU A 84 14.06 -16.04 -8.56
C GLU A 84 12.93 -17.02 -8.89
N LYS A 85 12.54 -17.85 -7.91
CA LYS A 85 11.46 -18.83 -8.06
C LYS A 85 10.13 -18.15 -8.41
N VAL A 86 9.77 -17.11 -7.66
CA VAL A 86 8.49 -16.42 -7.84
C VAL A 86 8.47 -15.59 -9.13
N LEU A 87 9.58 -14.92 -9.46
CA LEU A 87 9.71 -14.19 -10.72
C LEU A 87 9.66 -15.15 -11.92
N THR A 88 10.24 -16.34 -11.82
CA THR A 88 10.10 -17.38 -12.86
C THR A 88 8.63 -17.75 -13.06
N GLN A 89 7.90 -18.03 -11.97
CA GLN A 89 6.45 -18.30 -12.04
C GLN A 89 5.66 -17.15 -12.69
N ILE A 90 6.00 -15.89 -12.37
CA ILE A 90 5.37 -14.72 -12.98
C ILE A 90 5.70 -14.63 -14.48
N CYS A 91 6.96 -14.88 -14.85
CA CYS A 91 7.43 -14.85 -16.23
C CYS A 91 6.72 -15.92 -17.07
N ASP A 92 6.63 -17.16 -16.56
CA ASP A 92 5.89 -18.26 -17.19
C ASP A 92 4.41 -17.90 -17.36
N PHE A 93 3.80 -17.31 -16.33
CA PHE A 93 2.41 -16.87 -16.39
C PHE A 93 2.17 -15.81 -17.48
N ILE A 94 3.06 -14.84 -17.65
CA ILE A 94 2.90 -13.81 -18.69
C ILE A 94 3.39 -14.26 -20.06
N GLY A 95 4.20 -15.32 -20.15
CA GLY A 95 4.71 -15.92 -21.39
C GLY A 95 6.05 -15.34 -21.83
N VAL A 96 6.93 -14.99 -20.90
CA VAL A 96 8.31 -14.54 -21.17
C VAL A 96 9.29 -15.39 -20.39
N ALA A 97 10.56 -15.45 -20.83
CA ALA A 97 11.60 -16.14 -20.08
C ALA A 97 12.07 -15.28 -18.90
N PHE A 98 12.37 -15.94 -17.77
CA PHE A 98 13.07 -15.29 -16.67
C PHE A 98 14.50 -14.88 -17.10
N ASP A 99 14.91 -13.68 -16.69
CA ASP A 99 16.26 -13.16 -16.92
C ASP A 99 16.83 -12.61 -15.61
N LYS A 100 18.07 -12.96 -15.28
CA LYS A 100 18.75 -12.44 -14.09
C LYS A 100 18.96 -10.92 -14.15
N ALA A 101 18.99 -10.33 -15.34
CA ALA A 101 19.05 -8.89 -15.54
C ALA A 101 17.85 -8.15 -14.91
N MET A 102 16.76 -8.86 -14.57
CA MET A 102 15.66 -8.30 -13.78
C MET A 102 16.10 -7.76 -12.40
N PHE A 103 17.27 -8.12 -11.88
CA PHE A 103 17.82 -7.58 -10.63
C PHE A 103 18.71 -6.34 -10.82
N ASP A 104 19.08 -5.99 -12.05
CA ASP A 104 20.00 -4.89 -12.34
C ASP A 104 19.42 -3.51 -12.05
N TYR A 105 18.10 -3.40 -11.78
CA TYR A 105 17.49 -2.14 -11.35
C TYR A 105 18.16 -1.56 -10.10
N ALA A 106 18.74 -2.40 -9.23
CA ALA A 106 19.44 -1.95 -8.03
C ALA A 106 20.72 -1.16 -8.35
N GLN A 107 21.26 -1.28 -9.56
CA GLN A 107 22.45 -0.56 -10.02
C GLN A 107 22.12 0.85 -10.55
N HIS A 108 20.87 1.07 -10.97
CA HIS A 108 20.45 2.28 -11.70
C HIS A 108 19.31 3.04 -11.02
N THR A 109 18.82 2.52 -9.90
CA THR A 109 17.78 3.15 -9.10
C THR A 109 18.23 3.25 -7.65
N THR A 110 17.42 3.94 -6.85
CA THR A 110 17.66 4.09 -5.43
C THR A 110 17.15 2.84 -4.65
N TYR A 111 16.42 1.93 -5.31
CA TYR A 111 15.91 0.71 -4.71
C TYR A 111 16.99 -0.35 -4.48
N SER A 112 17.00 -0.95 -3.29
CA SER A 112 17.83 -2.11 -2.97
C SER A 112 17.18 -3.42 -3.43
N LEU A 113 17.99 -4.47 -3.56
CA LEU A 113 17.50 -5.84 -3.74
C LEU A 113 16.55 -6.27 -2.60
N PRO A 114 15.68 -7.27 -2.84
CA PRO A 114 14.78 -7.81 -1.81
C PRO A 114 15.55 -8.27 -0.57
N ASP A 115 15.15 -7.80 0.61
CA ASP A 115 15.72 -8.22 1.90
C ASP A 115 14.67 -9.00 2.70
N PRO A 116 14.86 -10.30 2.97
CA PRO A 116 13.94 -11.12 3.75
C PRO A 116 13.61 -10.55 5.14
N LYS A 117 14.50 -9.72 5.72
CA LYS A 117 14.28 -9.09 7.04
C LYS A 117 13.15 -8.05 7.02
N ILE A 118 12.63 -7.68 5.85
CA ILE A 118 11.54 -6.69 5.72
C ILE A 118 10.15 -7.31 5.81
N VAL A 119 10.07 -8.63 5.83
CA VAL A 119 8.83 -9.42 5.95
C VAL A 119 8.43 -9.55 7.42
N GLU A 120 7.12 -9.57 7.68
CA GLU A 120 6.53 -9.71 9.03
C GLU A 120 7.04 -8.69 10.06
N ARG A 121 7.40 -7.48 9.61
CA ARG A 121 7.87 -6.41 10.49
C ARG A 121 6.83 -6.04 11.54
N TRP A 122 5.55 -6.22 11.21
CA TRP A 122 4.46 -6.00 12.15
C TRP A 122 4.63 -6.77 13.47
N ARG A 123 5.23 -7.96 13.46
CA ARG A 123 5.46 -8.76 14.68
C ARG A 123 6.48 -8.13 15.62
N LYS A 124 7.47 -7.43 15.08
CA LYS A 124 8.61 -6.88 15.85
C LYS A 124 8.48 -5.39 16.13
N GLN A 125 7.70 -4.68 15.31
CA GLN A 125 7.71 -3.21 15.26
C GLN A 125 6.36 -2.57 15.59
N LEU A 126 5.30 -3.37 15.79
CA LEU A 126 4.04 -2.86 16.30
C LEU A 126 3.88 -3.25 17.77
N THR A 127 3.27 -2.35 18.52
CA THR A 127 2.82 -2.65 19.89
C THR A 127 1.60 -3.60 19.87
N ASN A 128 1.34 -4.30 20.98
CA ASN A 128 0.15 -5.15 21.12
C ASN A 128 -1.13 -4.38 20.80
N TYR A 129 -1.26 -3.14 21.29
CA TYR A 129 -2.42 -2.29 21.01
C TYR A 129 -2.58 -1.99 19.51
N GLU A 130 -1.48 -1.72 18.80
CA GLU A 130 -1.49 -1.46 17.36
C GLU A 130 -1.88 -2.70 16.54
N ILE A 131 -1.39 -3.88 16.95
CA ILE A 131 -1.76 -5.16 16.35
C ILE A 131 -3.26 -5.41 16.57
N GLN A 132 -3.74 -5.32 17.80
CA GLN A 132 -5.16 -5.51 18.11
C GLN A 132 -6.05 -4.49 17.39
N LEU A 133 -5.57 -3.25 17.23
CA LEU A 133 -6.30 -2.21 16.51
C LEU A 133 -6.43 -2.53 15.01
N ALA A 134 -5.38 -3.07 14.38
CA ALA A 134 -5.46 -3.58 13.01
C ALA A 134 -6.44 -4.76 12.95
N GLU A 135 -6.18 -5.80 13.75
CA GLU A 135 -6.93 -7.06 13.72
C GLU A 135 -8.41 -6.88 14.06
N SER A 136 -8.77 -5.91 14.93
CA SER A 136 -10.17 -5.57 15.20
C SER A 136 -10.99 -5.22 13.95
N LYS A 137 -10.33 -4.84 12.85
CA LYS A 137 -10.97 -4.46 11.59
C LYS A 137 -10.72 -5.45 10.45
N ILE A 138 -9.61 -6.20 10.49
CA ILE A 138 -9.21 -7.10 9.39
C ILE A 138 -9.03 -8.56 9.79
N ALA A 139 -9.35 -8.98 11.01
CA ALA A 139 -9.14 -10.37 11.45
C ALA A 139 -9.75 -11.40 10.49
N THR A 140 -11.03 -11.24 10.14
CA THR A 140 -11.72 -12.14 9.20
C THR A 140 -11.04 -12.20 7.84
N LEU A 141 -10.70 -11.02 7.28
CA LEU A 141 -10.08 -10.94 5.96
C LEU A 141 -8.63 -11.47 5.96
N LEU A 142 -7.89 -11.33 7.08
CA LEU A 142 -6.58 -11.96 7.26
C LEU A 142 -6.71 -13.48 7.20
N THR A 143 -7.66 -14.05 7.96
CA THR A 143 -7.87 -15.51 7.99
C THR A 143 -8.32 -16.04 6.63
N GLU A 144 -9.23 -15.35 5.94
CA GLU A 144 -9.66 -15.70 4.57
C GLU A 144 -8.50 -15.68 3.56
N ARG A 145 -7.49 -14.84 3.79
CA ARG A 145 -6.28 -14.73 2.96
C ARG A 145 -5.11 -15.60 3.46
N GLY A 146 -5.36 -16.49 4.42
CA GLY A 146 -4.37 -17.42 4.96
C GLY A 146 -3.27 -16.76 5.80
N TYR A 147 -3.56 -15.63 6.45
CA TYR A 147 -2.67 -15.02 7.44
C TYR A 147 -3.16 -15.37 8.86
N PRO A 148 -2.30 -15.97 9.71
CA PRO A 148 -2.67 -16.23 11.10
C PRO A 148 -2.80 -14.93 11.88
N LEU A 149 -3.77 -14.90 12.81
CA LEU A 149 -3.92 -13.83 13.78
C LEU A 149 -2.78 -13.85 14.80
N SER A 150 -2.59 -12.73 15.49
CA SER A 150 -1.54 -12.59 16.51
C SER A 150 -1.75 -13.44 17.77
N GLY A 151 -2.98 -13.92 18.00
CA GLY A 151 -3.39 -14.57 19.26
C GLY A 151 -3.78 -13.58 20.36
N LEU A 152 -3.62 -12.28 20.15
CA LEU A 152 -4.10 -11.25 21.08
C LEU A 152 -5.63 -11.12 21.03
N PRO A 153 -6.29 -10.73 22.13
CA PRO A 153 -7.74 -10.54 22.12
C PRO A 153 -8.13 -9.38 21.21
N LEU A 154 -9.18 -9.58 20.41
CA LEU A 154 -9.69 -8.53 19.51
C LEU A 154 -10.30 -7.37 20.31
N LEU A 155 -9.91 -6.14 19.98
CA LEU A 155 -10.51 -4.96 20.57
C LEU A 155 -11.97 -4.81 20.13
N LYS A 156 -12.86 -4.60 21.10
CA LYS A 156 -14.23 -4.15 20.81
C LYS A 156 -14.21 -2.68 20.41
N ILE A 157 -14.45 -2.41 19.13
CA ILE A 157 -14.43 -1.04 18.60
C ILE A 157 -15.77 -0.35 18.86
N THR A 158 -15.81 0.50 19.89
CA THR A 158 -16.96 1.37 20.16
C THR A 158 -17.03 2.53 19.15
N ALA A 159 -18.21 3.16 19.04
CA ALA A 159 -18.40 4.34 18.18
C ALA A 159 -17.43 5.48 18.54
N TRP A 160 -17.21 5.72 19.84
CA TRP A 160 -16.27 6.72 20.33
C TRP A 160 -14.82 6.37 19.95
N LEU A 161 -14.40 5.12 20.15
CA LEU A 161 -13.05 4.69 19.78
C LEU A 161 -12.81 4.83 18.28
N ARG A 162 -13.78 4.42 17.45
CA ARG A 162 -13.75 4.60 15.99
C ARG A 162 -13.62 6.08 15.62
N TRP A 163 -14.45 6.95 16.18
CA TRP A 163 -14.40 8.40 15.95
C TRP A 163 -13.02 8.98 16.32
N ARG A 164 -12.50 8.60 17.49
CA ARG A 164 -11.16 9.00 17.95
C ARG A 164 -10.06 8.55 16.98
N MET A 165 -10.15 7.35 16.42
CA MET A 165 -9.19 6.86 15.42
C MET A 165 -9.20 7.70 14.14
N TYR A 166 -10.37 8.12 13.64
CA TYR A 166 -10.44 8.98 12.46
C TYR A 166 -9.95 10.40 12.74
N ILE A 167 -10.22 10.93 13.94
CA ILE A 167 -9.64 12.21 14.37
C ILE A 167 -8.12 12.10 14.43
N GLN A 168 -7.59 11.11 15.15
CA GLN A 168 -6.16 10.88 15.26
C GLN A 168 -5.51 10.73 13.88
N ASN A 169 -6.16 10.03 12.94
CA ASN A 169 -5.70 9.91 11.56
C ASN A 169 -5.53 11.28 10.89
N ARG A 170 -6.56 12.15 10.95
CA ARG A 170 -6.50 13.50 10.38
C ARG A 170 -5.36 14.32 10.99
N TRP A 171 -5.21 14.28 12.31
CA TRP A 171 -4.14 15.02 13.01
C TRP A 171 -2.75 14.51 12.65
N ARG A 172 -2.51 13.19 12.71
CA ARG A 172 -1.20 12.62 12.40
C ARG A 172 -0.81 12.80 10.95
N LYS A 173 -1.75 12.73 10.00
CA LYS A 173 -1.48 13.07 8.58
C LYS A 173 -1.10 14.52 8.41
N ARG A 174 -1.78 15.47 9.09
CA ARG A 174 -1.39 16.89 9.05
C ARG A 174 0.01 17.10 9.63
N LEU A 175 0.27 16.51 10.80
CA LEU A 175 1.58 16.61 11.45
C LEU A 175 2.70 16.02 10.59
N PHE A 176 2.46 14.86 9.97
CA PHE A 176 3.40 14.26 9.01
C PHE A 176 3.76 15.26 7.90
N ARG A 177 2.75 15.88 7.27
CA ARG A 177 2.96 16.86 6.19
C ARG A 177 3.71 18.11 6.66
N ILE A 178 3.39 18.62 7.85
CA ILE A 178 4.10 19.76 8.44
C ILE A 178 5.57 19.42 8.68
N ARG A 179 5.86 18.24 9.26
CA ARG A 179 7.23 17.76 9.46
C ARG A 179 7.97 17.53 8.15
N ARG A 180 7.26 17.07 7.12
CA ARG A 180 7.82 16.70 5.81
C ARG A 180 8.12 17.91 4.92
N TYR A 181 7.29 18.94 4.97
CA TYR A 181 7.33 20.07 4.03
C TYR A 181 7.63 21.42 4.68
N SER A 182 7.73 21.50 6.01
CA SER A 182 7.63 22.71 6.85
C SER A 182 6.21 23.27 6.98
N LEU A 183 5.97 23.98 8.08
CA LEU A 183 4.69 24.65 8.35
C LEU A 183 4.35 25.69 7.28
N GLY A 184 5.33 26.47 6.84
CA GLY A 184 5.14 27.52 5.83
C GLY A 184 4.63 26.96 4.50
N LEU A 185 5.27 25.90 3.99
CA LEU A 185 4.86 25.30 2.71
C LEU A 185 3.49 24.60 2.82
N TYR A 186 3.20 23.97 3.97
CA TYR A 186 1.88 23.40 4.24
C TYR A 186 0.77 24.47 4.24
N LEU A 187 1.00 25.62 4.89
CA LEU A 187 0.03 26.73 4.89
C LEU A 187 -0.18 27.29 3.48
N GLN A 188 0.89 27.47 2.70
CA GLN A 188 0.78 27.90 1.29
C GLN A 188 -0.06 26.93 0.46
N GLU A 189 0.06 25.63 0.70
CA GLU A 189 -0.77 24.63 0.03
C GLU A 189 -2.26 24.75 0.40
N VAL A 190 -2.55 24.87 1.69
CA VAL A 190 -3.95 25.01 2.16
C VAL A 190 -4.57 26.30 1.63
N LEU A 191 -3.86 27.42 1.74
CA LEU A 191 -4.34 28.73 1.31
C LEU A 191 -4.49 28.80 -0.22
N SER A 192 -3.53 28.29 -0.98
CA SER A 192 -3.63 28.27 -2.45
C SER A 192 -4.84 27.48 -2.95
N ARG A 193 -5.21 26.40 -2.25
CA ARG A 193 -6.44 25.63 -2.54
C ARG A 193 -7.70 26.37 -2.14
N ARG A 194 -7.75 26.95 -0.93
CA ARG A 194 -8.91 27.72 -0.44
C ARG A 194 -9.21 28.96 -1.27
N LEU A 195 -8.19 29.65 -1.76
CA LEU A 195 -8.33 30.85 -2.58
C LEU A 195 -8.45 30.53 -4.09
N HIS A 196 -8.44 29.26 -4.48
CA HIS A 196 -8.56 28.81 -5.87
C HIS A 196 -7.52 29.39 -6.85
N LEU A 197 -6.35 29.82 -6.36
CA LEU A 197 -5.30 30.46 -7.16
C LEU A 197 -4.43 29.43 -7.90
N LYS A 198 -4.84 29.03 -9.11
CA LYS A 198 -4.20 27.94 -9.91
C LYS A 198 -2.69 28.09 -10.10
N SER A 199 -2.20 29.29 -10.43
CA SER A 199 -0.75 29.53 -10.62
C SER A 199 0.03 29.34 -9.32
N TRP A 200 -0.53 29.76 -8.18
CA TRP A 200 0.09 29.56 -6.88
C TRP A 200 0.07 28.08 -6.48
N GLN A 201 -1.05 27.38 -6.70
CA GLN A 201 -1.14 25.93 -6.48
C GLN A 201 -0.07 25.17 -7.27
N LYS A 202 0.16 25.53 -8.54
CA LYS A 202 1.21 24.92 -9.38
C LYS A 202 2.59 25.12 -8.77
N ARG A 203 2.94 26.36 -8.36
CA ARG A 203 4.23 26.66 -7.70
C ARG A 203 4.42 25.88 -6.40
N VAL A 204 3.39 25.85 -5.54
CA VAL A 204 3.44 25.11 -4.28
C VAL A 204 3.59 23.61 -4.53
N LYS A 205 2.87 23.05 -5.50
CA LYS A 205 2.98 21.63 -5.87
C LYS A 205 4.39 21.26 -6.32
N LEU A 206 5.03 22.10 -7.15
CA LEU A 206 6.41 21.87 -7.59
C LEU A 206 7.40 21.85 -6.41
N ARG A 207 7.23 22.76 -5.44
CA ARG A 207 8.05 22.79 -4.22
C ARG A 207 7.83 21.54 -3.36
N ILE A 208 6.58 21.12 -3.17
CA ILE A 208 6.24 19.87 -2.48
C ILE A 208 6.91 18.68 -3.18
N SER A 209 6.77 18.57 -4.50
CA SER A 209 7.39 17.48 -5.26
C SER A 209 8.92 17.48 -5.18
N ALA A 210 9.56 18.66 -5.09
CA ALA A 210 11.00 18.74 -4.86
C ALA A 210 11.39 18.19 -3.48
N CYS A 211 10.64 18.52 -2.41
CA CYS A 211 10.84 17.92 -1.08
C CYS A 211 10.54 16.41 -1.08
N GLU A 212 9.59 15.95 -1.90
CA GLU A 212 9.25 14.53 -2.01
C GLU A 212 10.41 13.72 -2.59
N ARG A 213 11.04 14.21 -3.66
CA ARG A 213 12.19 13.57 -4.32
C ARG A 213 13.37 13.31 -3.39
N GLN A 214 13.61 14.17 -2.39
CA GLN A 214 14.69 13.99 -1.42
C GLN A 214 14.52 12.76 -0.51
N TYR A 215 13.33 12.15 -0.47
CA TYR A 215 13.07 10.96 0.34
C TYR A 215 12.53 9.82 -0.52
N LEU A 216 12.60 9.96 -1.85
CA LEU A 216 12.59 8.80 -2.72
C LEU A 216 13.91 8.10 -2.45
N LYS A 217 13.78 6.86 -2.00
CA LYS A 217 14.86 6.09 -1.42
C LYS A 217 15.38 5.09 -2.38
#